data_AF-A0A559U1P0-F1
#
_entry.id   AF-A0A559U1P0-F1
#
_cell.length_a   1.000
_cell.length_b   1.000
_cell.length_c   1.000
_cell.angle_alpha   90.00
_cell.angle_beta   90.00
_cell.angle_gamma   90.00
#
_symmetry.space_group_name_H-M   'P 1'
#
loop_
_entity.id
_entity.type
_entity.pdbx_description
1 polymer ?
#
loop_
_entity_poly.entity_id
_entity_poly.type
_entity_poly.pdbx_seq_one_letter_code
_entity_poly.pdbx_strand_id
1 'polypeptide(L)'
;MLAATALSTPTPPAVAGPRGRAEATASGALPGRGRSRSDTATVVNVADLGAVGDGRTDDSAAFEVAYSLAAARVSQGVGRVVIEIPAGDFLITRPDALLNGVAPPRPANGLRFAGAGKRMTTLVFRPDTGPGSYLCRNEDAWSNLSFERMQFRSDTPGASFFSSYSTGQAQDYRFSECEWMGEWEYGLALDGTDTNSEMRWEACRVGGSYRRAFLYSGLSERGKGHPNDQDQFLNYWFTDMKVEYDWGNFLEFPYGGSITCRGGSYIITGKRPESTPEYGTTSTFFRFPVNVHHDSVQRFHAEDIRFEVRNPDVRVIDCLWNSGTVHFSDCDDTAFGYRDFSAEVRAHRYAVGPRGPLIRYDSCQLVGRHEYRTTASQDTLPPLARYDMCLLRSHAAGDFAVPADGTERPRFVRFVDCVDHLDAGDSPRPASPTTAPPCIGPTSSPAPSPTSSPSPTPTATPEPSPAATPSETPASPHSPARSDSDPAGCAKR
;
A
#
# COMPACT_ATOMS: atom_id res chain seq x y z
N MET A 1 -12.08 -24.03 52.58
CA MET A 1 -11.39 -25.20 51.99
C MET A 1 -10.28 -24.67 51.10
N LEU A 2 -9.05 -25.06 51.41
CA LEU A 2 -7.81 -24.63 50.78
C LEU A 2 -7.62 -25.28 49.40
N ALA A 3 -7.10 -24.52 48.44
CA ALA A 3 -6.11 -25.00 47.48
C ALA A 3 -5.42 -23.79 46.83
N ALA A 4 -4.21 -23.49 47.30
CA ALA A 4 -3.28 -22.57 46.67
C ALA A 4 -2.40 -23.37 45.69
N THR A 5 -2.26 -22.91 44.46
CA THR A 5 -1.36 -23.52 43.46
C THR A 5 -0.22 -22.54 43.19
N ALA A 6 1.00 -22.96 43.54
CA ALA A 6 2.22 -22.19 43.40
C ALA A 6 2.77 -22.28 41.97
N LEU A 7 3.23 -21.14 41.45
CA LEU A 7 4.00 -21.00 40.22
C LEU A 7 5.45 -21.44 40.45
N SER A 8 5.99 -22.29 39.57
CA SER A 8 7.42 -22.59 39.48
C SER A 8 8.00 -21.90 38.25
N THR A 9 9.06 -21.13 38.47
CA THR A 9 9.94 -20.53 37.45
C THR A 9 11.01 -21.53 37.02
N PRO A 10 11.36 -21.63 35.72
CA PRO A 10 12.54 -22.36 35.29
C PRO A 10 13.79 -21.46 35.25
N THR A 11 14.83 -21.89 35.96
CA THR A 11 16.20 -21.40 35.92
C THR A 11 16.91 -21.89 34.64
N PRO A 12 17.70 -21.06 33.94
CA PRO A 12 18.53 -21.51 32.82
C PRO A 12 19.87 -22.09 33.31
N PRO A 13 20.45 -23.11 32.67
CA PRO A 13 21.82 -23.52 32.93
C PRO A 13 22.81 -22.70 32.10
N ALA A 14 23.82 -22.14 32.76
CA ALA A 14 25.05 -21.66 32.16
C ALA A 14 26.16 -22.67 32.46
N VAL A 15 26.91 -23.14 31.44
CA VAL A 15 28.27 -23.67 31.63
C VAL A 15 29.14 -23.38 30.39
N ALA A 16 30.36 -22.97 30.68
CA ALA A 16 31.44 -22.47 29.85
C ALA A 16 32.15 -23.50 28.92
N GLY A 17 32.95 -22.98 27.97
CA GLY A 17 34.01 -23.72 27.23
C GLY A 17 35.22 -24.09 28.13
N PRO A 18 36.48 -24.29 27.64
CA PRO A 18 37.06 -24.09 26.29
C PRO A 18 38.12 -25.18 25.85
N ARG A 19 38.90 -24.88 24.79
CA ARG A 19 40.18 -25.51 24.30
C ARG A 19 40.00 -26.75 23.41
N GLY A 20 40.72 -27.01 22.30
CA GLY A 20 41.96 -26.48 21.70
C GLY A 20 42.82 -27.67 21.18
N ARG A 21 43.58 -27.47 20.10
CA ARG A 21 44.48 -28.40 19.32
C ARG A 21 43.81 -29.30 18.26
N ALA A 22 44.45 -29.75 17.18
CA ALA A 22 45.55 -29.35 16.28
C ALA A 22 45.77 -30.55 15.31
N GLU A 23 46.14 -30.24 14.06
CA GLU A 23 46.95 -31.03 13.10
C GLU A 23 46.43 -32.31 12.37
N ALA A 24 46.45 -32.17 11.03
CA ALA A 24 47.17 -32.97 10.02
C ALA A 24 46.59 -34.24 9.37
N THR A 25 46.46 -34.10 8.04
CA THR A 25 46.73 -35.07 6.93
C THR A 25 45.88 -36.34 6.79
N ALA A 26 45.23 -36.48 5.63
CA ALA A 26 45.54 -37.55 4.66
C ALA A 26 44.67 -37.43 3.39
N SER A 27 45.34 -37.47 2.23
CA SER A 27 44.76 -37.69 0.91
C SER A 27 44.02 -39.02 0.83
N GLY A 28 42.80 -39.00 0.28
CA GLY A 28 42.04 -40.19 -0.09
C GLY A 28 41.12 -39.86 -1.25
N ALA A 29 41.57 -40.16 -2.47
CA ALA A 29 40.75 -40.10 -3.68
C ALA A 29 39.67 -41.19 -3.63
N LEU A 30 38.41 -40.80 -3.72
CA LEU A 30 37.27 -41.70 -3.94
C LEU A 30 36.71 -41.47 -5.36
N PRO A 31 36.43 -42.52 -6.14
CA PRO A 31 35.84 -42.42 -7.45
C PRO A 31 34.31 -42.28 -7.36
N GLY A 32 33.73 -41.49 -8.27
CA GLY A 32 32.33 -41.66 -8.67
C GLY A 32 31.27 -41.03 -7.76
N ARG A 33 31.35 -39.73 -7.49
CA ARG A 33 30.11 -38.96 -7.24
C ARG A 33 29.47 -38.65 -8.58
N GLY A 34 28.36 -39.33 -8.88
CA GLY A 34 27.45 -38.91 -9.93
C GLY A 34 27.20 -37.42 -9.79
N ARG A 35 27.33 -36.68 -10.89
CA ARG A 35 26.97 -35.27 -10.98
C ARG A 35 25.56 -35.13 -10.39
N SER A 36 25.48 -34.62 -9.16
CA SER A 36 24.32 -33.87 -8.72
C SER A 36 24.17 -32.80 -9.78
N ARG A 37 23.20 -32.98 -10.68
CA ARG A 37 22.71 -31.90 -11.52
C ARG A 37 22.38 -30.81 -10.51
N SER A 38 23.25 -29.80 -10.47
CA SER A 38 22.92 -28.53 -9.86
C SER A 38 21.58 -28.15 -10.47
N ASP A 39 20.52 -28.34 -9.70
CA ASP A 39 19.14 -28.01 -10.07
C ASP A 39 19.04 -26.49 -10.01
N THR A 40 19.79 -25.85 -10.92
CA THR A 40 19.84 -24.41 -11.07
C THR A 40 18.45 -23.96 -11.46
N ALA A 41 17.94 -22.93 -10.79
CA ALA A 41 16.71 -22.27 -11.19
C ALA A 41 16.68 -22.08 -12.71
N THR A 42 15.58 -22.48 -13.34
CA THR A 42 15.45 -22.34 -14.79
C THR A 42 15.09 -20.89 -15.08
N VAL A 43 15.94 -20.18 -15.80
CA VAL A 43 15.69 -18.79 -16.21
C VAL A 43 14.94 -18.80 -17.55
N VAL A 44 13.88 -18.00 -17.65
CA VAL A 44 13.13 -17.73 -18.89
C VAL A 44 13.17 -16.24 -19.13
N ASN A 45 13.82 -15.80 -20.21
CA ASN A 45 13.87 -14.39 -20.58
C ASN A 45 12.70 -14.06 -21.53
N VAL A 46 11.95 -13.00 -21.24
CA VAL A 46 10.78 -12.60 -22.07
C VAL A 46 11.18 -12.14 -23.48
N ALA A 47 12.40 -11.63 -23.67
CA ALA A 47 12.89 -11.23 -24.99
C ALA A 47 13.12 -12.45 -25.90
N ASP A 48 13.55 -13.58 -25.33
CA ASP A 48 13.67 -14.85 -26.08
C ASP A 48 12.30 -15.39 -26.54
N LEU A 49 11.21 -14.86 -25.96
CA LEU A 49 9.83 -15.19 -26.27
C LEU A 49 9.14 -14.14 -27.15
N GLY A 50 9.91 -13.18 -27.67
CA GLY A 50 9.44 -12.18 -28.62
C GLY A 50 9.04 -10.83 -28.01
N ALA A 51 9.26 -10.60 -26.70
CA ALA A 51 9.09 -9.27 -26.13
C ALA A 51 10.13 -8.30 -26.72
N VAL A 52 9.69 -7.12 -27.15
CA VAL A 52 10.52 -6.10 -27.79
C VAL A 52 11.01 -5.07 -26.78
N GLY A 53 10.17 -4.63 -25.84
CA GLY A 53 10.58 -3.67 -24.81
C GLY A 53 10.83 -2.24 -25.31
N ASP A 54 10.11 -1.80 -26.35
CA ASP A 54 10.22 -0.46 -26.96
C ASP A 54 9.13 0.54 -26.52
N GLY A 55 8.26 0.13 -25.60
CA GLY A 55 7.14 0.90 -25.04
C GLY A 55 5.95 1.07 -25.99
N ARG A 56 5.96 0.41 -27.15
CA ARG A 56 4.98 0.58 -28.23
C ARG A 56 4.42 -0.74 -28.75
N THR A 57 5.27 -1.73 -28.93
CA THR A 57 4.88 -3.08 -29.33
C THR A 57 4.16 -3.75 -28.16
N ASP A 58 3.00 -4.35 -28.42
CA ASP A 58 2.28 -5.10 -27.39
C ASP A 58 3.02 -6.40 -27.05
N ASP A 59 3.67 -6.41 -25.89
CA ASP A 59 4.49 -7.50 -25.39
C ASP A 59 3.67 -8.56 -24.65
N SER A 60 2.36 -8.39 -24.49
CA SER A 60 1.51 -9.25 -23.65
C SER A 60 1.68 -10.74 -23.96
N ALA A 61 1.84 -11.12 -25.24
CA ALA A 61 1.97 -12.51 -25.65
C ALA A 61 3.25 -13.18 -25.14
N ALA A 62 4.37 -12.46 -25.15
CA ALA A 62 5.64 -12.98 -24.65
C ALA A 62 5.57 -13.24 -23.13
N PHE A 63 4.91 -12.35 -22.38
CA PHE A 63 4.70 -12.51 -20.94
C PHE A 63 3.77 -13.68 -20.60
N GLU A 64 2.66 -13.84 -21.32
CA GLU A 64 1.75 -14.98 -21.15
C GLU A 64 2.46 -16.32 -21.41
N VAL A 65 3.30 -16.37 -22.44
CA VAL A 65 4.12 -17.56 -22.75
C VAL A 65 5.15 -17.81 -21.64
N ALA A 66 5.83 -16.76 -21.15
CA ALA A 66 6.81 -16.88 -20.06
C ALA A 66 6.17 -17.46 -18.81
N TYR A 67 5.00 -16.93 -18.43
CA TYR A 67 4.23 -17.41 -17.30
C TYR A 67 3.75 -18.86 -17.48
N SER A 68 3.20 -19.19 -18.66
CA SER A 68 2.74 -20.55 -18.98
C SER A 68 3.88 -21.57 -18.89
N LEU A 69 5.08 -21.22 -19.35
CA LEU A 69 6.28 -22.04 -19.21
C LEU A 69 6.72 -22.19 -17.76
N ALA A 70 6.55 -21.15 -16.93
CA ALA A 70 6.84 -21.23 -15.51
C ALA A 70 5.87 -22.17 -14.77
N ALA A 71 4.57 -22.01 -15.01
CA ALA A 71 3.53 -22.85 -14.43
C ALA A 71 3.67 -24.32 -14.87
N ALA A 72 3.98 -24.59 -16.14
CA ALA A 72 4.18 -25.95 -16.66
C ALA A 72 5.41 -26.66 -16.07
N ARG A 73 6.37 -25.92 -15.51
CA ARG A 73 7.58 -26.47 -14.86
C ARG A 73 7.45 -26.67 -13.36
N VAL A 74 6.27 -26.41 -12.80
CA VAL A 74 5.98 -26.74 -11.40
C VAL A 74 6.10 -28.25 -11.21
N SER A 75 6.88 -28.65 -10.22
CA SER A 75 7.09 -30.06 -9.89
C SER A 75 7.10 -30.25 -8.39
N GLN A 76 6.35 -31.26 -7.93
CA GLN A 76 6.16 -31.55 -6.50
C GLN A 76 5.65 -30.31 -5.71
N GLY A 77 4.74 -29.52 -6.31
CA GLY A 77 4.19 -28.32 -5.69
C GLY A 77 5.15 -27.14 -5.60
N VAL A 78 6.30 -27.18 -6.29
CA VAL A 78 7.31 -26.13 -6.24
C VAL A 78 7.61 -25.61 -7.64
N GLY A 79 7.47 -24.30 -7.83
CA GLY A 79 7.99 -23.59 -9.00
C GLY A 79 9.46 -23.21 -8.78
N ARG A 80 10.28 -23.40 -9.83
CA ARG A 80 11.73 -23.15 -9.81
C ARG A 80 12.17 -22.23 -10.95
N VAL A 81 11.22 -21.49 -11.51
CA VAL A 81 11.43 -20.64 -12.68
C VAL A 81 11.60 -19.20 -12.24
N VAL A 82 12.63 -18.55 -12.80
CA VAL A 82 12.80 -17.11 -12.76
C VAL A 82 12.43 -16.57 -14.13
N ILE A 83 11.42 -15.70 -14.19
CA ILE A 83 11.08 -14.94 -15.39
C ILE A 83 11.94 -13.67 -15.37
N GLU A 84 12.92 -13.62 -16.26
CA GLU A 84 13.83 -12.49 -16.42
C GLU A 84 13.25 -11.50 -17.43
N ILE A 85 13.24 -10.23 -17.04
CA ILE A 85 12.74 -9.11 -17.84
C ILE A 85 13.91 -8.14 -18.05
N PRO A 86 14.47 -8.05 -19.26
CA PRO A 86 15.63 -7.19 -19.49
C PRO A 86 15.27 -5.70 -19.36
N ALA A 87 16.27 -4.83 -19.51
CA ALA A 87 16.03 -3.40 -19.56
C ALA A 87 15.18 -3.05 -20.81
N GLY A 88 14.21 -2.16 -20.64
CA GLY A 88 13.24 -1.78 -21.67
C GLY A 88 11.92 -1.33 -21.07
N ASP A 89 11.07 -0.76 -21.92
CA ASP A 89 9.69 -0.43 -21.58
C ASP A 89 8.77 -1.43 -22.29
N PHE A 90 8.02 -2.24 -21.56
CA PHE A 90 7.19 -3.30 -22.14
C PHE A 90 5.73 -2.88 -22.06
N LEU A 91 5.07 -2.74 -23.22
CA LEU A 91 3.64 -2.39 -23.26
C LEU A 91 2.82 -3.66 -23.09
N ILE A 92 1.99 -3.69 -22.05
CA ILE A 92 1.09 -4.81 -21.75
C ILE A 92 -0.35 -4.30 -21.87
N THR A 93 -1.08 -4.78 -22.87
CA THR A 93 -2.48 -4.37 -23.12
C THR A 93 -3.49 -5.39 -22.61
N ARG A 94 -3.08 -6.64 -22.36
CA ARG A 94 -3.99 -7.69 -21.94
C ARG A 94 -3.95 -7.90 -20.43
N PRO A 95 -5.11 -7.91 -19.74
CA PRO A 95 -5.19 -8.28 -18.33
C PRO A 95 -4.60 -9.67 -18.07
N ASP A 96 -4.10 -9.87 -16.86
CA ASP A 96 -3.52 -11.12 -16.34
C ASP A 96 -2.28 -11.63 -17.12
N ALA A 97 -1.75 -10.86 -18.07
CA ALA A 97 -0.67 -11.28 -18.96
C ALA A 97 0.65 -11.55 -18.22
N LEU A 98 0.91 -10.85 -17.10
CA LEU A 98 2.11 -11.07 -16.30
C LEU A 98 1.97 -12.30 -15.39
N LEU A 99 0.79 -12.49 -14.79
CA LEU A 99 0.48 -13.62 -13.91
C LEU A 99 -1.00 -13.96 -14.01
N ASN A 100 -1.30 -15.13 -14.57
CA ASN A 100 -2.65 -15.71 -14.64
C ASN A 100 -2.76 -16.91 -13.68
N GLY A 101 -2.98 -16.63 -12.43
CA GLY A 101 -2.98 -17.56 -11.30
C GLY A 101 -4.21 -18.45 -11.20
N VAL A 102 -4.85 -18.78 -12.32
CA VAL A 102 -5.67 -20.01 -12.45
C VAL A 102 -4.80 -21.23 -12.80
N ALA A 103 -3.55 -20.99 -13.18
CA ALA A 103 -2.51 -22.00 -13.35
C ALA A 103 -1.41 -21.79 -12.28
N PRO A 104 -0.61 -22.82 -11.94
CA PRO A 104 -0.80 -24.25 -12.24
C PRO A 104 -2.14 -24.78 -11.67
N PRO A 105 -2.64 -25.94 -12.16
CA PRO A 105 -3.93 -26.49 -11.72
C PRO A 105 -3.93 -27.00 -10.27
N ARG A 106 -2.78 -27.00 -9.60
CA ARG A 106 -2.63 -27.30 -8.17
C ARG A 106 -1.76 -26.22 -7.56
N PRO A 107 -2.01 -25.81 -6.31
CA PRO A 107 -1.21 -24.80 -5.64
C PRO A 107 0.28 -25.11 -5.70
N ALA A 108 1.07 -24.07 -5.88
CA ALA A 108 2.52 -24.14 -6.00
C ALA A 108 3.21 -23.06 -5.15
N ASN A 109 4.42 -23.38 -4.71
CA ASN A 109 5.28 -22.46 -3.98
C ASN A 109 6.46 -22.03 -4.86
N GLY A 110 6.69 -20.72 -4.96
CA GLY A 110 7.88 -20.16 -5.59
C GLY A 110 7.68 -19.81 -7.07
N LEU A 111 7.63 -18.51 -7.35
CA LEU A 111 7.76 -17.95 -8.69
C LEU A 111 8.39 -16.56 -8.57
N ARG A 112 9.38 -16.26 -9.41
CA ARG A 112 10.13 -15.00 -9.34
C ARG A 112 10.11 -14.27 -10.68
N PHE A 113 9.85 -12.97 -10.64
CA PHE A 113 9.98 -12.04 -11.75
C PHE A 113 11.11 -11.06 -11.43
N ALA A 114 12.12 -10.99 -12.30
CA ALA A 114 13.34 -10.23 -12.06
C ALA A 114 13.59 -9.22 -13.18
N GLY A 115 13.63 -7.94 -12.82
CA GLY A 115 13.93 -6.83 -13.74
C GLY A 115 15.39 -6.34 -13.65
N ALA A 116 15.77 -5.49 -14.60
CA ALA A 116 17.11 -4.90 -14.66
C ALA A 116 17.34 -3.78 -13.62
N GLY A 117 16.29 -3.20 -13.02
CA GLY A 117 16.36 -2.11 -12.05
C GLY A 117 15.12 -1.22 -12.10
N LYS A 118 14.84 -0.46 -11.02
CA LYS A 118 13.80 0.59 -11.04
C LYS A 118 14.05 1.53 -12.21
N ARG A 119 13.05 1.71 -13.08
CA ARG A 119 13.12 2.55 -14.30
C ARG A 119 14.12 2.09 -15.37
N MET A 120 14.76 0.95 -15.18
CA MET A 120 15.52 0.26 -16.23
C MET A 120 14.63 -0.75 -16.94
N THR A 121 13.79 -1.44 -16.17
CA THR A 121 12.70 -2.27 -16.68
C THR A 121 11.37 -1.64 -16.25
N THR A 122 10.52 -1.29 -17.21
CA THR A 122 9.19 -0.74 -16.96
C THR A 122 8.14 -1.63 -17.61
N LEU A 123 7.15 -2.07 -16.86
CA LEU A 123 5.94 -2.68 -17.41
C LEU A 123 4.85 -1.59 -17.47
N VAL A 124 4.47 -1.21 -18.68
CA VAL A 124 3.43 -0.20 -18.96
C VAL A 124 2.12 -0.94 -19.19
N PHE A 125 1.25 -0.95 -18.19
CA PHE A 125 -0.05 -1.60 -18.28
C PHE A 125 -1.09 -0.63 -18.86
N ARG A 126 -1.58 -0.94 -20.06
CA ARG A 126 -2.57 -0.15 -20.79
C ARG A 126 -3.68 -1.04 -21.35
N PRO A 127 -4.53 -1.63 -20.49
CA PRO A 127 -5.70 -2.37 -20.94
C PRO A 127 -6.73 -1.47 -21.62
N ASP A 128 -7.60 -2.05 -22.44
CA ASP A 128 -8.70 -1.36 -23.13
C ASP A 128 -9.64 -0.64 -22.14
N THR A 129 -9.83 -1.22 -20.95
CA THR A 129 -10.62 -0.66 -19.86
C THR A 129 -9.83 -0.67 -18.56
N GLY A 130 -9.97 0.38 -17.74
CA GLY A 130 -9.33 0.44 -16.42
C GLY A 130 -10.03 -0.44 -15.39
N PRO A 131 -11.27 -0.11 -14.98
CA PRO A 131 -11.96 -0.82 -13.91
C PRO A 131 -12.05 -2.34 -14.15
N GLY A 132 -11.66 -3.12 -13.15
CA GLY A 132 -11.69 -4.59 -13.20
C GLY A 132 -10.52 -5.23 -13.95
N SER A 133 -9.63 -4.46 -14.58
CA SER A 133 -8.43 -4.98 -15.24
C SER A 133 -7.27 -5.05 -14.26
N TYR A 134 -6.64 -6.23 -14.18
CA TYR A 134 -5.47 -6.48 -13.36
C TYR A 134 -4.29 -6.91 -14.23
N LEU A 135 -3.08 -6.47 -13.91
CA LEU A 135 -1.86 -6.97 -14.57
C LEU A 135 -1.52 -8.40 -14.10
N CYS A 136 -1.73 -8.63 -12.81
CA CYS A 136 -1.52 -9.91 -12.13
C CYS A 136 -2.81 -10.33 -11.42
N ARG A 137 -3.10 -11.63 -11.47
CA ARG A 137 -4.23 -12.21 -10.76
C ARG A 137 -3.85 -13.57 -10.19
N ASN A 138 -3.85 -13.73 -8.87
CA ASN A 138 -3.63 -15.01 -8.22
C ASN A 138 -4.94 -15.56 -7.63
N GLU A 139 -5.39 -16.72 -8.08
CA GLU A 139 -6.62 -17.37 -7.62
C GLU A 139 -6.24 -18.59 -6.75
N ASP A 140 -5.59 -18.33 -5.61
CA ASP A 140 -5.12 -19.34 -4.66
C ASP A 140 -4.11 -20.36 -5.26
N ALA A 141 -3.49 -20.02 -6.40
CA ALA A 141 -2.58 -20.94 -7.12
C ALA A 141 -1.13 -20.83 -6.67
N TRP A 142 -0.68 -19.65 -6.25
CA TRP A 142 0.72 -19.41 -5.89
C TRP A 142 0.91 -18.92 -4.46
N SER A 143 1.91 -19.48 -3.78
CA SER A 143 2.56 -18.91 -2.59
C SER A 143 4.01 -18.55 -2.92
N ASN A 144 4.65 -17.71 -2.10
CA ASN A 144 6.06 -17.33 -2.25
C ASN A 144 6.36 -16.72 -3.64
N LEU A 145 5.52 -15.76 -4.04
CA LEU A 145 5.72 -14.94 -5.24
C LEU A 145 6.76 -13.85 -4.96
N SER A 146 7.66 -13.59 -5.90
CA SER A 146 8.64 -12.52 -5.79
C SER A 146 8.69 -11.66 -7.05
N PHE A 147 8.66 -10.34 -6.85
CA PHE A 147 8.89 -9.33 -7.87
C PHE A 147 10.06 -8.46 -7.44
N GLU A 148 11.01 -8.21 -8.33
CA GLU A 148 12.16 -7.39 -7.99
C GLU A 148 12.64 -6.48 -9.12
N ARG A 149 13.19 -5.32 -8.72
CA ARG A 149 13.97 -4.44 -9.59
C ARG A 149 13.25 -4.02 -10.88
N MET A 150 12.01 -3.57 -10.78
CA MET A 150 11.25 -3.08 -11.94
C MET A 150 10.26 -1.99 -11.55
N GLN A 151 9.82 -1.22 -12.55
CA GLN A 151 8.70 -0.31 -12.42
C GLN A 151 7.43 -0.93 -13.03
N PHE A 152 6.30 -0.77 -12.35
CA PHE A 152 4.96 -0.97 -12.88
C PHE A 152 4.32 0.40 -13.08
N ARG A 153 3.85 0.69 -14.29
CA ARG A 153 3.17 1.94 -14.60
C ARG A 153 1.78 1.67 -15.18
N SER A 154 0.75 2.19 -14.55
CA SER A 154 -0.58 2.22 -15.15
C SER A 154 -0.68 3.39 -16.13
N ASP A 155 -1.13 3.12 -17.34
CA ASP A 155 -1.44 4.11 -18.36
C ASP A 155 -2.94 4.11 -18.74
N THR A 156 -3.74 3.31 -18.05
CA THR A 156 -5.20 3.31 -18.13
C THR A 156 -5.77 3.61 -16.73
N PRO A 157 -6.32 4.82 -16.50
CA PRO A 157 -6.90 5.20 -15.21
C PRO A 157 -7.90 4.17 -14.66
N GLY A 158 -7.71 3.76 -13.41
CA GLY A 158 -8.55 2.76 -12.74
C GLY A 158 -8.18 1.30 -13.01
N ALA A 159 -7.14 1.02 -13.81
CA ALA A 159 -6.52 -0.30 -13.83
C ALA A 159 -5.87 -0.63 -12.48
N SER A 160 -5.65 -1.92 -12.21
CA SER A 160 -5.05 -2.40 -10.97
C SER A 160 -3.80 -3.24 -11.24
N PHE A 161 -2.86 -3.25 -10.31
CA PHE A 161 -1.66 -4.06 -10.49
C PHE A 161 -1.93 -5.54 -10.17
N PHE A 162 -2.47 -5.85 -8.99
CA PHE A 162 -2.60 -7.23 -8.52
C PHE A 162 -3.96 -7.52 -7.87
N SER A 163 -4.61 -8.62 -8.26
CA SER A 163 -5.71 -9.24 -7.52
C SER A 163 -5.23 -10.53 -6.87
N SER A 164 -5.43 -10.70 -5.57
CA SER A 164 -5.07 -11.92 -4.83
C SER A 164 -6.28 -12.46 -4.09
N TYR A 165 -6.83 -13.56 -4.61
CA TYR A 165 -7.87 -14.33 -3.94
C TYR A 165 -7.24 -15.50 -3.19
N SER A 166 -7.68 -15.75 -1.95
CA SER A 166 -7.14 -16.82 -1.12
C SER A 166 -8.18 -17.47 -0.20
N THR A 167 -8.13 -18.81 -0.13
CA THR A 167 -8.84 -19.61 0.87
C THR A 167 -7.91 -20.54 1.65
N GLY A 168 -6.59 -20.34 1.52
CA GLY A 168 -5.61 -21.12 2.27
C GLY A 168 -4.23 -21.24 1.66
N GLN A 169 -3.95 -20.66 0.48
CA GLN A 169 -2.67 -20.87 -0.22
C GLN A 169 -1.88 -19.58 -0.45
N ALA A 170 -2.54 -18.49 -0.81
CA ALA A 170 -1.85 -17.28 -1.26
C ALA A 170 -1.14 -16.55 -0.10
N GLN A 171 0.17 -16.75 0.07
CA GLN A 171 1.01 -16.13 1.12
C GLN A 171 2.45 -15.90 0.67
N ASP A 172 3.25 -15.26 1.52
CA ASP A 172 4.71 -15.11 1.39
C ASP A 172 5.14 -14.26 0.18
N TYR A 173 4.37 -13.24 -0.19
CA TYR A 173 4.73 -12.39 -1.33
C TYR A 173 5.88 -11.45 -0.98
N ARG A 174 6.79 -11.23 -1.94
CA ARG A 174 7.95 -10.36 -1.76
C ARG A 174 8.10 -9.39 -2.91
N PHE A 175 8.24 -8.12 -2.56
CA PHE A 175 8.52 -7.03 -3.49
C PHE A 175 9.79 -6.33 -3.04
N SER A 176 10.82 -6.35 -3.88
CA SER A 176 12.13 -5.78 -3.54
C SER A 176 12.59 -4.82 -4.62
N GLU A 177 12.85 -3.57 -4.26
CA GLU A 177 13.27 -2.53 -5.22
C GLU A 177 12.28 -2.35 -6.39
N CYS A 178 10.97 -2.42 -6.12
CA CYS A 178 9.93 -2.14 -7.10
C CYS A 178 9.48 -0.67 -7.04
N GLU A 179 8.90 -0.17 -8.13
CA GLU A 179 8.27 1.15 -8.19
C GLU A 179 6.88 1.06 -8.84
N TRP A 180 5.86 1.65 -8.23
CA TRP A 180 4.52 1.78 -8.83
C TRP A 180 4.25 3.24 -9.18
N MET A 181 3.79 3.50 -10.41
CA MET A 181 3.51 4.84 -10.95
C MET A 181 2.22 4.85 -11.79
N GLY A 182 1.70 6.04 -12.10
CA GLY A 182 0.43 6.20 -12.84
C GLY A 182 -0.80 6.22 -11.92
N GLU A 183 -1.98 6.21 -12.51
CA GLU A 183 -3.24 6.15 -11.75
C GLU A 183 -3.75 4.71 -11.65
N TRP A 184 -3.82 4.19 -10.43
CA TRP A 184 -4.30 2.85 -10.11
C TRP A 184 -5.65 2.91 -9.39
N GLU A 185 -6.51 1.91 -9.58
CA GLU A 185 -7.58 1.64 -8.61
C GLU A 185 -6.97 1.05 -7.34
N TYR A 186 -6.27 -0.08 -7.51
CA TYR A 186 -5.50 -0.77 -6.48
C TYR A 186 -4.07 -1.04 -6.93
N GLY A 187 -3.10 -0.91 -6.03
CA GLY A 187 -1.82 -1.59 -6.21
C GLY A 187 -2.02 -3.10 -6.07
N LEU A 188 -2.48 -3.53 -4.91
CA LEU A 188 -2.84 -4.91 -4.61
C LEU A 188 -4.19 -4.93 -3.91
N ALA A 189 -5.08 -5.79 -4.38
CA ALA A 189 -6.40 -6.00 -3.79
C ALA A 189 -6.54 -7.45 -3.34
N LEU A 190 -6.86 -7.64 -2.05
CA LEU A 190 -6.97 -8.95 -1.41
C LEU A 190 -8.45 -9.32 -1.21
N ASP A 191 -8.81 -10.54 -1.61
CA ASP A 191 -10.14 -11.17 -1.48
C ASP A 191 -10.03 -12.58 -0.92
N GLY A 192 -11.15 -13.15 -0.47
CA GLY A 192 -11.25 -14.49 0.08
C GLY A 192 -11.54 -14.52 1.57
N THR A 193 -11.15 -15.61 2.23
CA THR A 193 -11.52 -15.90 3.63
C THR A 193 -10.35 -16.36 4.50
N ASP A 194 -9.23 -16.74 3.91
CA ASP A 194 -8.06 -17.21 4.66
C ASP A 194 -6.76 -16.90 3.92
N THR A 195 -5.67 -16.78 4.67
CA THR A 195 -4.32 -16.50 4.18
C THR A 195 -4.25 -15.09 3.55
N ASN A 196 -3.70 -14.86 2.35
CA ASN A 196 -3.32 -13.50 1.89
C ASN A 196 -2.38 -12.77 2.87
N SER A 197 -1.46 -13.53 3.46
CA SER A 197 -0.63 -13.12 4.59
C SER A 197 0.86 -13.20 4.27
N GLU A 198 1.68 -12.76 5.23
CA GLU A 198 3.15 -12.80 5.16
C GLU A 198 3.74 -12.04 3.96
N MET A 199 3.19 -10.88 3.63
CA MET A 199 3.65 -10.09 2.49
C MET A 199 4.69 -9.05 2.90
N ARG A 200 5.70 -8.84 2.05
CA ARG A 200 6.82 -7.95 2.34
C ARG A 200 7.18 -7.02 1.17
N TRP A 201 7.44 -5.77 1.50
CA TRP A 201 7.97 -4.73 0.61
C TRP A 201 9.26 -4.16 1.19
N GLU A 202 10.34 -4.18 0.41
CA GLU A 202 11.67 -3.71 0.80
C GLU A 202 12.22 -2.73 -0.24
N ALA A 203 12.68 -1.55 0.18
CA ALA A 203 13.31 -0.53 -0.68
C ALA A 203 12.46 -0.12 -1.92
N CYS A 204 11.14 -0.26 -1.80
CA CYS A 204 10.20 0.01 -2.86
C CYS A 204 9.73 1.48 -2.87
N ARG A 205 9.19 1.92 -4.00
CA ARG A 205 8.51 3.22 -4.12
C ARG A 205 7.06 3.05 -4.55
N VAL A 206 6.16 3.72 -3.86
CA VAL A 206 4.75 3.85 -4.21
C VAL A 206 4.51 5.30 -4.63
N GLY A 207 4.10 5.52 -5.88
CA GLY A 207 3.81 6.85 -6.40
C GLY A 207 2.61 6.87 -7.35
N GLY A 208 2.40 8.01 -8.01
CA GLY A 208 1.24 8.19 -8.88
C GLY A 208 -0.02 8.56 -8.08
N SER A 209 -1.14 7.89 -8.33
CA SER A 209 -2.43 8.17 -7.68
C SER A 209 -3.25 6.88 -7.48
N TYR A 210 -4.08 6.84 -6.42
CA TYR A 210 -4.85 5.66 -6.06
C TYR A 210 -6.34 6.00 -5.82
N ARG A 211 -7.23 5.44 -6.65
CA ARG A 211 -8.70 5.56 -6.44
C ARG A 211 -9.13 4.98 -5.11
N ARG A 212 -8.53 3.86 -4.72
CA ARG A 212 -8.77 3.22 -3.43
C ARG A 212 -7.53 3.29 -2.57
N ALA A 213 -6.64 2.31 -2.71
CA ALA A 213 -5.42 2.21 -1.93
C ALA A 213 -4.30 1.51 -2.71
N PHE A 214 -3.05 1.70 -2.28
CA PHE A 214 -1.95 0.86 -2.77
C PHE A 214 -2.14 -0.59 -2.33
N LEU A 215 -2.39 -0.86 -1.05
CA LEU A 215 -2.79 -2.19 -0.57
C LEU A 215 -4.18 -2.11 0.06
N TYR A 216 -5.12 -2.88 -0.49
CA TYR A 216 -6.50 -2.97 -0.03
C TYR A 216 -6.83 -4.39 0.42
N SER A 217 -7.11 -4.57 1.70
CA SER A 217 -7.42 -5.86 2.34
C SER A 217 -8.87 -5.90 2.80
N GLY A 218 -9.78 -6.19 1.87
CA GLY A 218 -11.21 -6.03 2.14
C GLY A 218 -12.13 -6.27 0.95
N LEU A 219 -11.62 -6.74 -0.20
CA LEU A 219 -12.51 -7.13 -1.29
C LEU A 219 -13.26 -8.35 -0.81
N SER A 220 -14.58 -8.34 -0.84
CA SER A 220 -15.37 -9.49 -0.38
C SER A 220 -16.20 -10.11 -1.50
N GLU A 221 -15.91 -9.77 -2.76
CA GLU A 221 -16.81 -9.99 -3.90
C GLU A 221 -17.16 -11.48 -4.13
N ARG A 222 -16.27 -12.41 -3.76
CA ARG A 222 -16.39 -13.84 -4.07
C ARG A 222 -16.41 -14.72 -2.82
N GLY A 223 -17.57 -14.81 -2.17
CA GLY A 223 -17.80 -15.74 -1.04
C GLY A 223 -18.64 -15.23 0.13
N LYS A 224 -19.46 -14.19 -0.08
CA LYS A 224 -20.15 -13.47 1.01
C LYS A 224 -21.20 -14.28 1.76
N GLY A 225 -20.83 -14.72 2.97
CA GLY A 225 -21.69 -14.57 4.15
C GLY A 225 -21.15 -13.50 5.11
N HIS A 226 -19.84 -13.48 5.34
CA HIS A 226 -19.21 -12.75 6.44
C HIS A 226 -17.88 -12.09 6.02
N PRO A 227 -17.89 -10.83 5.55
CA PRO A 227 -16.66 -10.12 5.17
C PRO A 227 -15.56 -10.07 6.25
N ASN A 228 -15.95 -10.21 7.52
CA ASN A 228 -15.03 -10.27 8.65
C ASN A 228 -14.12 -11.50 8.64
N ASP A 229 -14.39 -12.55 7.84
CA ASP A 229 -13.52 -13.72 7.70
C ASP A 229 -12.09 -13.33 7.28
N GLN A 230 -11.93 -12.16 6.63
CA GLN A 230 -10.65 -11.58 6.23
C GLN A 230 -9.81 -11.05 7.40
N ASP A 231 -10.31 -11.10 8.62
CA ASP A 231 -9.53 -10.80 9.82
C ASP A 231 -8.32 -11.75 10.01
N GLN A 232 -8.22 -12.84 9.22
CA GLN A 232 -7.04 -13.73 9.13
C GLN A 232 -5.97 -13.26 8.13
N PHE A 233 -6.22 -12.17 7.40
CA PHE A 233 -5.24 -11.57 6.50
C PHE A 233 -4.23 -10.78 7.32
N LEU A 234 -3.04 -11.37 7.54
CA LEU A 234 -2.11 -10.90 8.57
C LEU A 234 -0.66 -10.81 8.06
N ASN A 235 0.17 -10.11 8.83
CA ASN A 235 1.62 -10.05 8.66
C ASN A 235 2.08 -9.34 7.37
N TYR A 236 2.04 -8.01 7.40
CA TYR A 236 2.52 -7.15 6.33
C TYR A 236 3.71 -6.33 6.80
N TRP A 237 4.82 -6.39 6.07
CA TRP A 237 6.04 -5.68 6.42
C TRP A 237 6.47 -4.73 5.30
N PHE A 238 6.61 -3.46 5.64
CA PHE A 238 7.06 -2.40 4.75
C PHE A 238 8.34 -1.80 5.33
N THR A 239 9.46 -1.96 4.63
CA THR A 239 10.79 -1.50 5.10
C THR A 239 11.45 -0.60 4.06
N ASP A 240 11.96 0.55 4.51
CA ASP A 240 12.68 1.52 3.68
C ASP A 240 11.85 1.99 2.47
N MET A 241 10.56 2.22 2.70
CA MET A 241 9.63 2.61 1.65
C MET A 241 9.77 4.09 1.30
N LYS A 242 9.66 4.40 0.00
CA LYS A 242 9.37 5.76 -0.46
C LYS A 242 7.91 5.85 -0.90
N VAL A 243 7.05 6.39 -0.05
CA VAL A 243 5.63 6.56 -0.34
C VAL A 243 5.42 8.02 -0.73
N GLU A 244 5.27 8.30 -2.02
CA GLU A 244 5.13 9.65 -2.58
C GLU A 244 4.16 9.63 -3.76
N TYR A 245 2.88 9.90 -3.48
CA TYR A 245 1.79 9.89 -4.46
C TYR A 245 0.92 11.15 -4.33
N ASP A 246 0.19 11.48 -5.39
CA ASP A 246 -0.61 12.70 -5.49
C ASP A 246 -1.86 12.64 -4.60
N TRP A 247 -2.61 11.55 -4.67
CA TRP A 247 -3.80 11.35 -3.85
C TRP A 247 -4.16 9.86 -3.77
N GLY A 248 -4.97 9.51 -2.77
CA GLY A 248 -5.39 8.14 -2.52
C GLY A 248 -5.03 7.65 -1.13
N ASN A 249 -5.13 6.35 -0.90
CA ASN A 249 -4.68 5.73 0.34
C ASN A 249 -3.44 4.85 0.11
N PHE A 250 -2.57 4.71 1.11
CA PHE A 250 -1.47 3.75 1.04
C PHE A 250 -1.95 2.37 1.48
N LEU A 251 -2.31 2.21 2.75
CA LEU A 251 -2.87 0.97 3.29
C LEU A 251 -4.33 1.18 3.68
N GLU A 252 -5.22 0.31 3.20
CA GLU A 252 -6.61 0.28 3.60
C GLU A 252 -7.02 -1.14 4.00
N PHE A 253 -7.29 -1.32 5.29
CA PHE A 253 -7.64 -2.61 5.89
C PHE A 253 -8.99 -2.50 6.58
N PRO A 254 -10.11 -2.68 5.83
CA PRO A 254 -11.42 -2.88 6.41
C PRO A 254 -11.43 -3.95 7.49
N TYR A 255 -10.79 -5.10 7.28
CA TYR A 255 -10.81 -6.21 8.23
C TYR A 255 -9.38 -6.55 8.67
N GLY A 256 -9.23 -6.76 9.99
CA GLY A 256 -8.02 -7.20 10.68
C GLY A 256 -6.71 -6.58 10.21
N GLY A 257 -5.61 -7.17 10.65
CA GLY A 257 -4.29 -6.87 10.13
C GLY A 257 -3.21 -6.90 11.21
N SER A 258 -2.05 -7.43 10.84
CA SER A 258 -0.79 -7.29 11.59
C SER A 258 0.20 -6.59 10.69
N ILE A 259 0.33 -5.28 10.84
CA ILE A 259 1.02 -4.39 9.90
C ILE A 259 2.20 -3.73 10.60
N THR A 260 3.38 -3.77 9.97
CA THR A 260 4.58 -3.07 10.42
C THR A 260 5.16 -2.24 9.26
N CYS A 261 5.31 -0.94 9.48
CA CYS A 261 6.02 -0.03 8.59
C CYS A 261 7.25 0.53 9.31
N ARG A 262 8.44 0.37 8.72
CA ARG A 262 9.70 0.86 9.30
C ARG A 262 10.50 1.66 8.28
N GLY A 263 10.94 2.84 8.70
CA GLY A 263 11.78 3.70 7.89
C GLY A 263 11.05 4.34 6.72
N GLY A 264 11.71 5.30 6.11
CA GLY A 264 11.30 5.87 4.83
C GLY A 264 10.65 7.25 4.91
N SER A 265 10.03 7.66 3.80
CA SER A 265 9.41 8.98 3.67
C SER A 265 8.03 8.86 3.03
N TYR A 266 7.04 9.46 3.70
CA TYR A 266 5.62 9.34 3.38
C TYR A 266 5.03 10.72 3.07
N ILE A 267 4.66 10.92 1.81
CA ILE A 267 4.25 12.22 1.26
C ILE A 267 3.00 12.02 0.41
N ILE A 268 1.96 12.78 0.72
CA ILE A 268 0.81 12.98 -0.18
C ILE A 268 0.93 14.40 -0.74
N THR A 269 1.16 14.51 -2.05
CA THR A 269 1.48 15.79 -2.70
C THR A 269 0.26 16.61 -3.09
N GLY A 270 -0.91 15.98 -3.25
CA GLY A 270 -2.14 16.59 -3.74
C GLY A 270 -3.38 16.26 -2.91
N LYS A 271 -4.53 16.24 -3.59
CA LYS A 271 -5.86 15.96 -3.05
C LYS A 271 -6.63 15.10 -4.05
N ARG A 272 -7.61 14.33 -3.56
CA ARG A 272 -8.49 13.58 -4.47
C ARG A 272 -9.21 14.58 -5.40
N PRO A 273 -9.27 14.31 -6.71
CA PRO A 273 -9.88 15.23 -7.67
C PRO A 273 -11.40 15.31 -7.51
N GLU A 274 -12.01 14.24 -7.00
CA GLU A 274 -13.45 14.11 -6.78
C GLU A 274 -13.73 13.76 -5.32
N SER A 275 -14.81 14.35 -4.78
CA SER A 275 -15.31 14.01 -3.46
C SER A 275 -16.21 12.78 -3.55
N THR A 276 -15.80 11.65 -2.99
CA THR A 276 -16.63 10.43 -2.95
C THR A 276 -17.33 10.27 -1.59
N PRO A 277 -18.42 9.49 -1.49
CA PRO A 277 -19.04 9.17 -0.21
C PRO A 277 -18.08 8.51 0.80
N GLU A 278 -17.16 7.69 0.31
CA GLU A 278 -16.26 6.88 1.14
C GLU A 278 -15.08 7.68 1.69
N TYR A 279 -14.56 8.64 0.90
CA TYR A 279 -13.30 9.33 1.21
C TYR A 279 -13.44 10.85 1.30
N GLY A 280 -14.54 11.43 0.82
CA GLY A 280 -14.59 12.85 0.50
C GLY A 280 -13.40 13.21 -0.39
N THR A 281 -12.70 14.29 -0.07
CA THR A 281 -11.44 14.70 -0.70
C THR A 281 -10.19 14.15 -0.01
N THR A 282 -10.35 13.37 1.06
CA THR A 282 -9.27 12.99 1.99
C THR A 282 -8.40 11.87 1.44
N SER A 283 -7.09 12.00 1.62
CA SER A 283 -6.08 10.95 1.34
C SER A 283 -5.41 10.53 2.65
N THR A 284 -5.19 9.22 2.83
CA THR A 284 -4.76 8.66 4.12
C THR A 284 -3.61 7.66 3.95
N PHE A 285 -2.55 7.73 4.75
CA PHE A 285 -1.52 6.67 4.72
C PHE A 285 -2.05 5.34 5.28
N PHE A 286 -2.72 5.36 6.43
CA PHE A 286 -3.25 4.16 7.08
C PHE A 286 -4.75 4.29 7.39
N ARG A 287 -5.60 3.56 6.68
CA ARG A 287 -7.05 3.61 6.84
C ARG A 287 -7.61 2.27 7.30
N PHE A 288 -8.22 2.24 8.48
CA PHE A 288 -8.84 1.05 9.08
C PHE A 288 -10.32 1.33 9.35
N PRO A 289 -11.20 1.23 8.33
CA PRO A 289 -12.50 1.90 8.31
C PRO A 289 -13.67 1.13 8.96
N VAL A 290 -13.46 -0.01 9.62
CA VAL A 290 -14.54 -0.73 10.32
C VAL A 290 -14.19 -1.00 11.77
N ASN A 291 -15.23 -1.25 12.57
CA ASN A 291 -15.12 -1.50 14.01
C ASN A 291 -15.68 -2.87 14.43
N VAL A 292 -16.18 -3.68 13.50
CA VAL A 292 -16.71 -5.01 13.78
C VAL A 292 -15.73 -6.06 13.25
N HIS A 293 -15.20 -6.87 14.15
CA HIS A 293 -14.18 -7.88 13.90
C HIS A 293 -14.52 -9.16 14.68
N HIS A 294 -13.91 -10.28 14.31
CA HIS A 294 -13.97 -11.56 15.01
C HIS A 294 -13.05 -11.63 16.24
N ASP A 295 -12.72 -10.48 16.84
CA ASP A 295 -11.71 -10.36 17.90
C ASP A 295 -10.34 -10.96 17.50
N SER A 296 -10.02 -10.86 16.22
CA SER A 296 -8.74 -11.31 15.64
C SER A 296 -7.61 -10.31 15.90
N VAL A 297 -6.46 -10.58 15.29
CA VAL A 297 -5.27 -9.74 15.36
C VAL A 297 -5.52 -8.40 14.66
N GLN A 298 -5.53 -7.34 15.48
CA GLN A 298 -5.55 -5.95 15.08
C GLN A 298 -4.29 -5.28 15.66
N ARG A 299 -3.23 -5.20 14.85
CA ARG A 299 -1.94 -4.64 15.22
C ARG A 299 -1.42 -3.75 14.11
N PHE A 300 -1.11 -2.52 14.46
CA PHE A 300 -0.38 -1.60 13.61
C PHE A 300 0.85 -1.04 14.33
N HIS A 301 1.99 -1.05 13.65
CA HIS A 301 3.22 -0.41 14.12
C HIS A 301 3.88 0.40 12.99
N ALA A 302 4.14 1.68 13.25
CA ALA A 302 4.94 2.56 12.42
C ALA A 302 6.18 3.02 13.21
N GLU A 303 7.36 2.95 12.59
CA GLU A 303 8.65 3.25 13.24
C GLU A 303 9.57 4.03 12.30
N ASP A 304 10.19 5.11 12.80
CA ASP A 304 11.21 5.89 12.07
C ASP A 304 10.69 6.42 10.71
N ILE A 305 9.46 6.94 10.73
CA ILE A 305 8.80 7.47 9.52
C ILE A 305 8.65 8.97 9.60
N ARG A 306 9.11 9.65 8.55
CA ARG A 306 8.76 11.05 8.29
C ARG A 306 7.53 11.16 7.40
N PHE A 307 6.48 11.81 7.92
CA PHE A 307 5.25 12.14 7.21
C PHE A 307 5.22 13.62 6.80
N GLU A 308 4.62 13.92 5.64
CA GLU A 308 4.36 15.29 5.21
C GLU A 308 2.86 15.58 5.13
N VAL A 309 2.30 16.16 6.19
CA VAL A 309 0.89 16.62 6.23
C VAL A 309 0.77 17.96 5.51
N ARG A 310 0.68 17.91 4.17
CA ARG A 310 0.77 19.10 3.30
C ARG A 310 -0.49 19.95 3.22
N ASN A 311 -1.64 19.43 3.65
CA ASN A 311 -2.91 20.17 3.68
C ASN A 311 -3.92 19.49 4.65
N PRO A 312 -5.05 20.15 4.98
CA PRO A 312 -6.04 19.60 5.91
C PRO A 312 -6.75 18.31 5.47
N ASP A 313 -6.68 17.96 4.18
CA ASP A 313 -7.28 16.74 3.60
C ASP A 313 -6.29 15.56 3.57
N VAL A 314 -5.13 15.70 4.21
CA VAL A 314 -4.17 14.60 4.42
C VAL A 314 -4.32 14.05 5.84
N ARG A 315 -4.29 12.71 5.93
CA ARG A 315 -4.31 11.96 7.19
C ARG A 315 -3.13 11.01 7.24
N VAL A 316 -2.50 10.93 8.41
CA VAL A 316 -1.57 9.85 8.74
C VAL A 316 -2.37 8.58 8.98
N ILE A 317 -3.39 8.64 9.83
CA ILE A 317 -4.21 7.48 10.18
C ILE A 317 -5.66 7.85 10.45
N ASP A 318 -6.58 7.00 9.98
CA ASP A 318 -8.00 7.00 10.33
C ASP A 318 -8.40 5.58 10.72
N CYS A 319 -8.48 5.31 12.02
CA CYS A 319 -8.60 3.97 12.58
C CYS A 319 -9.90 3.81 13.37
N LEU A 320 -10.77 2.89 12.93
CA LEU A 320 -12.02 2.54 13.59
C LEU A 320 -11.98 1.21 14.34
N TRP A 321 -10.84 0.51 14.35
CA TRP A 321 -10.64 -0.68 15.18
C TRP A 321 -11.08 -0.40 16.62
N ASN A 322 -11.77 -1.36 17.26
CA ASN A 322 -12.30 -1.21 18.62
C ASN A 322 -11.54 -2.03 19.68
N SER A 323 -10.41 -2.62 19.28
CA SER A 323 -9.54 -3.48 20.08
C SER A 323 -8.14 -3.54 19.43
N GLY A 324 -7.20 -4.25 20.04
CA GLY A 324 -5.85 -4.40 19.51
C GLY A 324 -4.93 -3.22 19.83
N THR A 325 -3.94 -2.99 18.97
CA THR A 325 -2.86 -2.02 19.22
C THR A 325 -2.52 -1.17 18.00
N VAL A 326 -2.23 0.11 18.25
CA VAL A 326 -1.72 1.07 17.28
C VAL A 326 -0.50 1.75 17.91
N HIS A 327 0.67 1.58 17.31
CA HIS A 327 1.92 2.12 17.84
C HIS A 327 2.65 2.95 16.79
N PHE A 328 3.06 4.17 17.18
CA PHE A 328 3.99 5.00 16.44
C PHE A 328 5.22 5.22 17.32
N SER A 329 6.41 4.92 16.82
CA SER A 329 7.69 5.15 17.50
C SER A 329 8.63 5.95 16.61
N ASP A 330 9.26 7.00 17.15
CA ASP A 330 10.23 7.84 16.43
C ASP A 330 9.70 8.40 15.09
N CYS A 331 8.40 8.71 15.03
CA CYS A 331 7.78 9.29 13.84
C CYS A 331 7.80 10.83 13.89
N ASP A 332 7.87 11.49 12.72
CA ASP A 332 7.81 12.94 12.59
C ASP A 332 6.82 13.35 11.49
N ASP A 333 5.75 14.07 11.87
CA ASP A 333 4.78 14.64 10.91
C ASP A 333 4.84 16.18 10.83
N THR A 334 5.88 16.78 11.40
CA THR A 334 6.00 18.22 11.59
C THR A 334 6.63 18.96 10.41
N ALA A 335 6.95 18.27 9.31
CA ALA A 335 7.59 18.86 8.13
C ALA A 335 6.88 20.13 7.60
N PHE A 336 5.56 20.22 7.78
CA PHE A 336 4.74 21.38 7.41
C PHE A 336 4.14 22.13 8.61
N GLY A 337 4.68 21.92 9.81
CA GLY A 337 4.22 22.56 11.05
C GLY A 337 4.31 24.09 11.07
N TYR A 338 5.10 24.69 10.19
CA TYR A 338 5.22 26.14 10.05
C TYR A 338 4.11 26.79 9.21
N ARG A 339 3.21 26.01 8.58
CA ARG A 339 2.13 26.53 7.75
C ARG A 339 0.94 26.98 8.61
N ASP A 340 0.21 27.98 8.15
CA ASP A 340 -0.94 28.54 8.90
C ASP A 340 -2.07 27.53 9.17
N PHE A 341 -2.23 26.52 8.31
CA PHE A 341 -3.23 25.45 8.51
C PHE A 341 -2.78 24.39 9.53
N SER A 342 -1.50 24.36 9.90
CA SER A 342 -0.89 23.22 10.63
C SER A 342 -1.53 23.01 12.00
N ALA A 343 -1.91 24.08 12.69
CA ALA A 343 -2.57 23.99 13.99
C ALA A 343 -3.94 23.30 13.89
N GLU A 344 -4.62 23.40 12.75
CA GLU A 344 -5.97 22.87 12.59
C GLU A 344 -6.06 21.53 11.88
N VAL A 345 -4.94 20.93 11.47
CA VAL A 345 -5.00 19.57 10.91
C VAL A 345 -5.42 18.56 11.97
N ARG A 346 -6.12 17.51 11.50
CA ARG A 346 -6.52 16.35 12.30
C ARG A 346 -5.91 15.10 11.69
N ALA A 347 -4.58 15.06 11.60
CA ALA A 347 -3.85 14.06 10.83
C ALA A 347 -4.05 12.63 11.39
N HIS A 348 -4.35 12.50 12.68
CA HIS A 348 -4.56 11.23 13.36
C HIS A 348 -5.97 11.16 13.94
N ARG A 349 -6.71 10.11 13.57
CA ARG A 349 -8.11 9.90 13.93
C ARG A 349 -8.33 8.49 14.44
N TYR A 350 -9.05 8.39 15.56
CA TYR A 350 -9.31 7.13 16.24
C TYR A 350 -10.76 6.99 16.65
N ALA A 351 -11.32 5.79 16.53
CA ALA A 351 -12.42 5.36 17.38
C ALA A 351 -11.85 4.69 18.64
N VAL A 352 -12.47 4.94 19.79
CA VAL A 352 -12.13 4.29 21.05
C VAL A 352 -13.40 3.81 21.76
N GLY A 353 -13.34 2.58 22.26
CA GLY A 353 -14.37 2.00 23.13
C GLY A 353 -13.75 1.35 24.36
N PRO A 354 -14.55 0.69 25.21
CA PRO A 354 -14.05 0.10 26.46
C PRO A 354 -12.90 -0.89 26.32
N ARG A 355 -12.69 -1.48 25.12
CA ARG A 355 -11.65 -2.48 24.85
C ARG A 355 -10.44 -1.98 24.07
N GLY A 356 -10.46 -0.75 23.55
CA GLY A 356 -9.39 -0.28 22.69
C GLY A 356 -9.84 0.46 21.42
N PRO A 357 -8.89 0.69 20.49
CA PRO A 357 -7.54 0.14 20.45
C PRO A 357 -6.62 0.78 21.49
N LEU A 358 -5.55 0.09 21.89
CA LEU A 358 -4.47 0.67 22.70
C LEU A 358 -3.54 1.47 21.78
N ILE A 359 -3.50 2.78 21.98
CA ILE A 359 -2.78 3.72 21.12
C ILE A 359 -1.54 4.23 21.87
N ARG A 360 -0.37 4.10 21.24
CA ARG A 360 0.89 4.60 21.80
C ARG A 360 1.65 5.42 20.76
N TYR A 361 2.13 6.58 21.21
CA TYR A 361 3.15 7.38 20.55
C TYR A 361 4.37 7.43 21.47
N ASP A 362 5.53 7.13 20.92
CA ASP A 362 6.79 7.05 21.64
C ASP A 362 7.86 7.84 20.89
N SER A 363 8.41 8.89 21.54
CA SER A 363 9.50 9.70 20.98
C SER A 363 9.16 10.36 19.64
N CYS A 364 7.88 10.69 19.42
CA CYS A 364 7.40 11.27 18.16
C CYS A 364 7.41 12.82 18.17
N GLN A 365 7.51 13.42 16.99
CA GLN A 365 7.25 14.84 16.75
C GLN A 365 5.93 14.99 16.02
N LEU A 366 4.98 15.71 16.62
CA LEU A 366 3.57 15.71 16.20
C LEU A 366 3.00 17.12 15.97
N VAL A 367 2.18 17.27 14.92
CA VAL A 367 1.54 18.51 14.48
C VAL A 367 0.02 18.45 14.57
N GLY A 368 -0.62 19.62 14.74
CA GLY A 368 -2.07 19.75 14.76
C GLY A 368 -2.70 19.09 15.98
N ARG A 369 -3.88 18.50 15.82
CA ARG A 369 -4.59 17.80 16.90
C ARG A 369 -4.90 16.36 16.52
N HIS A 370 -4.98 15.49 17.52
CA HIS A 370 -5.39 14.10 17.36
C HIS A 370 -6.85 13.97 17.80
N GLU A 371 -7.69 13.42 16.93
CA GLU A 371 -9.15 13.37 17.09
C GLU A 371 -9.59 11.97 17.56
N TYR A 372 -10.44 11.93 18.59
CA TYR A 372 -10.96 10.70 19.19
C TYR A 372 -12.49 10.64 19.15
N ARG A 373 -13.04 9.59 18.55
CA ARG A 373 -14.47 9.27 18.49
C ARG A 373 -14.78 8.21 19.54
N THR A 374 -15.61 8.52 20.52
CA THR A 374 -15.93 7.58 21.59
C THR A 374 -17.23 6.84 21.32
N THR A 375 -17.25 5.52 21.56
CA THR A 375 -18.49 4.71 21.49
C THR A 375 -19.19 4.55 22.84
N ALA A 376 -18.59 5.06 23.91
CA ALA A 376 -19.11 5.08 25.27
C ALA A 376 -18.87 6.46 25.91
N SER A 377 -19.48 6.70 27.07
CA SER A 377 -19.18 7.90 27.87
C SER A 377 -17.69 7.96 28.20
N GLN A 378 -17.05 9.12 28.00
CA GLN A 378 -15.61 9.27 28.22
C GLN A 378 -15.19 8.96 29.66
N ASP A 379 -16.07 9.27 30.62
CA ASP A 379 -15.81 9.08 32.06
C ASP A 379 -15.71 7.61 32.48
N THR A 380 -16.14 6.68 31.62
CA THR A 380 -16.09 5.24 31.90
C THR A 380 -14.95 4.53 31.18
N LEU A 381 -14.20 5.22 30.31
CA LEU A 381 -13.12 4.61 29.55
C LEU A 381 -11.83 4.51 30.38
N PRO A 382 -11.11 3.38 30.34
CA PRO A 382 -9.78 3.28 30.94
C PRO A 382 -8.77 4.14 30.14
N PRO A 383 -7.52 4.30 30.60
CA PRO A 383 -6.46 4.86 29.76
C PRO A 383 -6.27 4.01 28.49
N LEU A 384 -6.45 4.61 27.33
CA LEU A 384 -6.40 3.94 26.02
C LEU A 384 -5.36 4.55 25.09
N ALA A 385 -4.99 5.82 25.29
CA ALA A 385 -3.96 6.49 24.50
C ALA A 385 -2.85 7.04 25.38
N ARG A 386 -1.60 6.82 24.98
CA ARG A 386 -0.41 7.33 25.65
C ARG A 386 0.51 8.01 24.65
N TYR A 387 0.95 9.21 25.00
CA TYR A 387 2.04 9.94 24.37
C TYR A 387 3.21 9.96 25.36
N ASP A 388 4.38 9.54 24.91
CA ASP A 388 5.57 9.35 25.74
C ASP A 388 6.77 10.03 25.07
N MET A 389 7.39 10.98 25.76
CA MET A 389 8.53 11.76 25.26
C MET A 389 8.29 12.42 23.88
N CYS A 390 7.04 12.82 23.61
CA CYS A 390 6.69 13.44 22.33
C CYS A 390 6.90 14.97 22.35
N LEU A 391 7.23 15.54 21.19
CA LEU A 391 7.15 16.98 20.94
C LEU A 391 5.78 17.32 20.34
N LEU A 392 4.99 18.14 21.05
CA LEU A 392 3.68 18.62 20.62
C LEU A 392 3.82 20.03 20.03
N ARG A 393 3.96 20.13 18.70
CA ARG A 393 4.38 21.37 18.05
C ARG A 393 3.31 22.45 18.01
N SER A 394 2.04 22.07 17.90
CA SER A 394 0.95 23.01 17.60
C SER A 394 0.12 23.44 18.80
N HIS A 395 0.04 22.60 19.84
CA HIS A 395 -0.87 22.80 20.97
C HIS A 395 -0.26 22.27 22.25
N ALA A 396 -0.69 22.83 23.38
CA ALA A 396 -0.43 22.25 24.69
C ALA A 396 -1.08 20.87 24.84
N ALA A 397 -0.59 20.05 25.76
CA ALA A 397 -1.12 18.70 25.99
C ALA A 397 -2.64 18.67 26.31
N GLY A 398 -3.19 19.76 26.85
CA GLY A 398 -4.63 19.92 27.10
C GLY A 398 -5.48 20.01 25.82
N ASP A 399 -4.94 20.63 24.79
CA ASP A 399 -5.61 20.99 23.53
C ASP A 399 -5.23 20.06 22.37
N PHE A 400 -4.17 19.26 22.54
CA PHE A 400 -3.65 18.39 21.50
C PHE A 400 -4.56 17.20 21.19
N ALA A 401 -5.09 16.53 22.22
CA ALA A 401 -6.03 15.43 22.06
C ALA A 401 -7.47 15.95 22.22
N VAL A 402 -8.27 15.86 21.16
CA VAL A 402 -9.62 16.41 21.12
C VAL A 402 -10.66 15.34 20.85
N PRO A 403 -11.83 15.40 21.50
CA PRO A 403 -12.93 14.53 21.16
C PRO A 403 -13.63 15.04 19.90
N ALA A 404 -14.15 14.12 19.09
CA ALA A 404 -14.80 14.45 17.83
C ALA A 404 -16.15 15.19 18.02
N ASP A 405 -16.79 15.02 19.18
CA ASP A 405 -18.06 15.65 19.54
C ASP A 405 -17.89 17.05 20.16
N GLY A 406 -16.66 17.55 20.30
CA GLY A 406 -16.36 18.85 20.88
C GLY A 406 -16.56 18.94 22.40
N THR A 407 -16.68 17.81 23.09
CA THR A 407 -16.74 17.75 24.56
C THR A 407 -15.39 18.11 25.21
N GLU A 408 -15.36 18.09 26.55
CA GLU A 408 -14.15 18.34 27.33
C GLU A 408 -13.01 17.34 27.02
N ARG A 409 -11.81 17.65 27.50
CA ARG A 409 -10.59 16.87 27.28
C ARG A 409 -10.78 15.37 27.58
N PRO A 410 -10.34 14.47 26.68
CA PRO A 410 -10.51 13.03 26.87
C PRO A 410 -9.64 12.49 28.01
N ARG A 411 -10.29 11.99 29.07
CA ARG A 411 -9.61 11.45 30.29
C ARG A 411 -8.86 10.15 30.06
N PHE A 412 -9.18 9.43 28.99
CA PHE A 412 -8.50 8.21 28.57
C PHE A 412 -7.15 8.46 27.85
N VAL A 413 -6.77 9.73 27.64
CA VAL A 413 -5.49 10.12 27.03
C VAL A 413 -4.50 10.55 28.11
N ARG A 414 -3.27 10.04 28.03
CA ARG A 414 -2.16 10.38 28.92
C ARG A 414 -0.99 10.96 28.11
N PHE A 415 -0.37 11.99 28.67
CA PHE A 415 0.88 12.57 28.19
C PHE A 415 1.93 12.37 29.29
N VAL A 416 3.09 11.82 28.92
CA VAL A 416 4.18 11.48 29.82
C VAL A 416 5.45 12.09 29.24
N ASP A 417 6.09 12.97 30.00
CA ASP A 417 7.36 13.60 29.64
C ASP A 417 7.37 14.28 28.24
N CYS A 418 6.20 14.72 27.76
CA CYS A 418 6.07 15.46 26.51
C CYS A 418 6.51 16.92 26.69
N VAL A 419 7.07 17.50 25.63
CA VAL A 419 7.36 18.93 25.53
C VAL A 419 6.30 19.57 24.63
N ASP A 420 5.67 20.65 25.09
CA ASP A 420 4.70 21.40 24.29
C ASP A 420 5.14 22.83 23.97
N HIS A 421 4.37 23.50 23.09
CA HIS A 421 4.69 24.85 22.60
C HIS A 421 4.77 25.90 23.73
N LEU A 422 4.12 25.68 24.89
CA LEU A 422 4.11 26.67 25.98
C LEU A 422 5.37 26.57 26.86
N ASP A 423 5.95 25.38 26.99
CA ASP A 423 7.16 25.15 27.77
C ASP A 423 8.42 25.72 27.10
N ALA A 424 8.37 26.02 25.81
CA ALA A 424 9.39 26.78 25.08
C ALA A 424 9.27 28.28 25.39
N GLY A 425 9.31 28.65 26.67
CA GLY A 425 9.10 30.02 27.16
C GLY A 425 9.90 31.05 26.37
N ASP A 426 9.21 32.12 25.92
CA ASP A 426 9.71 33.41 25.41
C ASP A 426 11.09 33.42 24.74
N SER A 427 11.46 32.35 24.04
CA SER A 427 12.66 32.36 23.23
C SER A 427 12.37 33.32 22.09
N PRO A 428 13.09 34.46 21.99
CA PRO A 428 12.72 35.53 21.11
C PRO A 428 12.56 34.95 19.70
N ARG A 429 11.32 35.01 19.20
CA ARG A 429 10.96 34.58 17.86
C ARG A 429 12.02 35.19 16.93
N PRO A 430 12.77 34.38 16.15
CA PRO A 430 13.77 34.93 15.25
C PRO A 430 13.09 36.00 14.42
N ALA A 431 13.60 37.22 14.51
CA ALA A 431 12.95 38.40 13.96
C ALA A 431 12.56 38.10 12.51
N SER A 432 11.25 38.18 12.20
CA SER A 432 10.78 38.12 10.83
C SER A 432 11.66 39.07 10.02
N PRO A 433 12.28 38.63 8.90
CA PRO A 433 13.16 39.51 8.13
C PRO A 433 12.37 40.76 7.72
N THR A 434 12.60 41.86 8.42
CA THR A 434 11.78 43.09 8.34
C THR A 434 12.21 43.97 7.17
N THR A 435 13.21 43.54 6.42
CA THR A 435 13.67 44.22 5.21
C THR A 435 13.97 43.17 4.17
N ALA A 436 13.16 43.18 3.11
CA ALA A 436 13.63 42.66 1.83
C ALA A 436 15.02 43.28 1.56
N PRO A 437 16.02 42.48 1.20
CA PRO A 437 17.30 43.02 0.75
C PRO A 437 17.03 44.09 -0.31
N PRO A 438 17.72 45.24 -0.29
CA PRO A 438 17.57 46.23 -1.35
C PRO A 438 17.78 45.53 -2.68
N CYS A 439 16.81 45.70 -3.60
CA CYS A 439 16.93 45.23 -4.97
C CYS A 439 18.24 45.79 -5.54
N ILE A 440 19.27 44.95 -5.63
CA ILE A 440 20.43 45.24 -6.45
C ILE A 440 19.89 45.28 -7.88
N GLY A 441 19.80 46.49 -8.43
CA GLY A 441 19.40 46.70 -9.82
C GLY A 441 20.29 45.88 -10.75
N PRO A 442 19.77 45.44 -11.90
CA PRO A 442 20.48 44.56 -12.81
C PRO A 442 21.81 45.21 -13.22
N THR A 443 22.91 44.61 -12.78
CA THR A 443 24.22 44.86 -13.35
C THR A 443 24.13 44.48 -14.83
N SER A 444 24.44 45.43 -15.72
CA SER A 444 24.42 45.24 -17.17
C SER A 444 25.29 44.06 -17.58
N SER A 445 24.67 42.91 -17.82
CA SER A 445 25.30 41.77 -18.49
C SER A 445 25.72 42.18 -19.91
N PRO A 446 26.94 41.82 -20.35
CA PRO A 446 27.38 42.08 -21.70
C PRO A 446 26.48 41.33 -22.71
N ALA A 447 26.15 42.04 -23.79
CA ALA A 447 25.25 41.59 -24.84
C ALA A 447 25.71 40.25 -25.45
N PRO A 448 24.84 39.22 -25.53
CA PRO A 448 25.16 38.01 -26.27
C PRO A 448 25.21 38.31 -27.79
N SER A 449 26.24 37.80 -28.44
CA SER A 449 26.39 37.83 -29.89
C SER A 449 25.23 37.11 -30.59
N PRO A 450 24.80 37.54 -31.80
CA PRO A 450 23.63 37.00 -32.45
C PRO A 450 23.89 35.59 -32.98
N THR A 451 23.20 34.61 -32.40
CA THR A 451 23.09 33.25 -32.95
C THR A 451 22.02 33.26 -34.05
N SER A 452 22.39 32.74 -35.22
CA SER A 452 21.55 32.60 -36.41
C SER A 452 20.22 31.89 -36.14
N SER A 453 19.11 32.53 -36.51
CA SER A 453 17.76 31.94 -36.52
C SER A 453 17.68 30.71 -37.42
N PRO A 454 17.09 29.59 -36.95
CA PRO A 454 16.67 28.52 -37.84
C PRO A 454 15.40 28.92 -38.61
N SER A 455 15.42 28.59 -39.90
CA SER A 455 14.34 28.78 -40.86
C SER A 455 13.05 28.04 -40.43
N PRO A 456 11.85 28.62 -40.61
CA PRO A 456 10.60 27.96 -40.25
C PRO A 456 10.34 26.74 -41.13
N THR A 457 10.10 25.60 -40.47
CA THR A 457 9.56 24.36 -41.06
C THR A 457 8.12 24.62 -41.55
N PRO A 458 7.74 24.19 -42.76
CA PRO A 458 6.39 24.42 -43.28
C PRO A 458 5.34 23.63 -42.50
N THR A 459 4.31 24.33 -42.07
CA THR A 459 3.07 23.80 -41.49
C THR A 459 2.39 22.84 -42.46
N ALA A 460 2.20 21.60 -42.03
CA ALA A 460 1.39 20.62 -42.76
C ALA A 460 -0.09 21.04 -42.73
N THR A 461 -0.67 21.12 -43.92
CA THR A 461 -2.12 21.31 -44.15
C THR A 461 -2.91 20.15 -43.54
N PRO A 462 -3.98 20.40 -42.77
CA PRO A 462 -4.82 19.33 -42.25
C PRO A 462 -5.61 18.65 -43.38
N GLU A 463 -5.56 17.32 -43.38
CA GLU A 463 -6.33 16.44 -44.25
C GLU A 463 -7.83 16.53 -43.90
N PRO A 464 -8.74 16.60 -44.89
CA PRO A 464 -10.17 16.75 -44.65
C PRO A 464 -10.78 15.48 -44.03
N SER A 465 -11.46 15.68 -42.91
CA SER A 465 -12.27 14.70 -42.21
C SER A 465 -13.36 14.10 -43.13
N PRO A 466 -13.49 12.77 -43.25
CA PRO A 466 -14.56 12.17 -44.04
C PRO A 466 -15.93 12.37 -43.38
N ALA A 467 -16.89 12.77 -44.21
CA ALA A 467 -18.27 13.04 -43.87
C ALA A 467 -18.98 11.82 -43.26
N ALA A 468 -19.69 12.06 -42.16
CA ALA A 468 -20.58 11.08 -41.54
C ALA A 468 -21.78 10.80 -42.46
N THR A 469 -21.94 9.54 -42.86
CA THR A 469 -23.14 9.01 -43.52
C THR A 469 -24.28 8.87 -42.49
N PRO A 470 -25.54 9.23 -42.81
CA PRO A 470 -26.65 9.09 -41.87
C PRO A 470 -27.05 7.62 -41.73
N SER A 471 -27.13 7.10 -40.51
CA SER A 471 -27.77 5.82 -40.23
C SER A 471 -29.29 5.98 -40.24
N GLU A 472 -29.92 5.33 -41.21
CA GLU A 472 -31.37 5.11 -41.28
C GLU A 472 -31.85 4.29 -40.07
N THR A 473 -32.95 4.75 -39.48
CA THR A 473 -33.73 4.07 -38.45
C THR A 473 -34.67 3.06 -39.11
N PRO A 474 -34.69 1.77 -38.71
CA PRO A 474 -35.82 0.91 -39.01
C PRO A 474 -36.81 0.88 -37.85
N ALA A 475 -38.06 1.12 -38.21
CA ALA A 475 -39.24 1.14 -37.37
C ALA A 475 -39.53 -0.20 -36.68
N SER A 476 -40.10 -0.10 -35.47
CA SER A 476 -40.84 -1.15 -34.77
C SER A 476 -41.99 -1.71 -35.62
N PRO A 477 -42.39 -2.97 -35.37
CA PRO A 477 -43.81 -3.29 -35.37
C PRO A 477 -44.26 -4.04 -34.11
N HIS A 478 -45.27 -3.43 -33.48
CA HIS A 478 -46.50 -4.03 -32.96
C HIS A 478 -46.47 -5.34 -32.15
N SER A 479 -46.89 -5.20 -30.88
CA SER A 479 -47.63 -6.19 -30.09
C SER A 479 -48.99 -6.58 -30.72
N PRO A 480 -49.54 -7.74 -30.33
CA PRO A 480 -50.78 -7.78 -29.54
C PRO A 480 -50.66 -8.78 -28.36
N ALA A 481 -50.96 -8.40 -27.12
CA ALA A 481 -52.28 -8.29 -26.47
C ALA A 481 -52.79 -9.58 -25.79
N ARG A 482 -52.81 -9.51 -24.44
CA ARG A 482 -53.78 -10.03 -23.45
C ARG A 482 -54.21 -11.51 -23.43
N SER A 483 -54.11 -12.11 -22.24
CA SER A 483 -55.33 -12.58 -21.55
C SER A 483 -55.14 -12.55 -20.03
N ASP A 484 -56.08 -11.86 -19.39
CA ASP A 484 -56.31 -11.76 -17.95
C ASP A 484 -56.65 -13.13 -17.32
N SER A 485 -56.22 -13.33 -16.06
CA SER A 485 -57.09 -13.85 -15.00
C SER A 485 -56.38 -13.81 -13.64
N ASP A 486 -56.61 -12.73 -12.91
CA ASP A 486 -56.84 -12.75 -11.45
C ASP A 486 -58.12 -13.59 -11.15
N PRO A 487 -58.48 -13.97 -9.89
CA PRO A 487 -58.16 -13.25 -8.64
C PRO A 487 -57.95 -14.09 -7.36
N ALA A 488 -57.56 -13.34 -6.31
CA ALA A 488 -58.02 -13.42 -4.92
C ALA A 488 -57.57 -14.59 -4.01
N GLY A 489 -57.09 -14.19 -2.83
CA GLY A 489 -57.69 -14.73 -1.61
C GLY A 489 -56.81 -14.88 -0.37
N CYS A 490 -56.94 -13.88 0.51
CA CYS A 490 -57.07 -14.01 1.96
C CYS A 490 -55.82 -14.01 2.85
N ALA A 491 -55.99 -13.23 3.92
CA ALA A 491 -55.08 -12.95 5.01
C ALA A 491 -55.55 -13.62 6.31
N LYS A 492 -54.67 -13.55 7.32
CA LYS A 492 -54.87 -13.71 8.78
C LYS A 492 -54.91 -15.15 9.32
N ARG A 493 -53.93 -15.51 10.16
CA ARG A 493 -53.87 -15.18 11.60
C ARG A 493 -52.44 -15.29 12.10
#